data_AF-A0AAQ3UEI7-F1
#
_entry.id   AF-A0AAQ3UEI7-F1
#
_cell.length_a   1.000
_cell.length_b   1.000
_cell.length_c   1.000
_cell.angle_alpha   90.00
_cell.angle_beta   90.00
_cell.angle_gamma   90.00
#
_symmetry.space_group_name_H-M   'P 1'
#
loop_
_entity.id
_entity.type
_entity.pdbx_description
1 polymer ?
#
loop_
_entity_poly.entity_id
_entity_poly.type
_entity_poly.pdbx_seq_one_letter_code
_entity_poly.pdbx_strand_id
1 'polypeptide(L)'
;MDVILGMDWLTRHSGVIICKPRLVRLTHPGGQLVEFVPVRSPTSYLHSLVTKSVEDVPVVREYPDVFPEELPGLPPVRAIEFAIDLILGTTPIAKAPYIMFGKEYDELKKQLDELLEKGFIRDSVSPWGAPVLFVKKKDGTIRMCIDYRDLNAVTIKNKYPLPRIDDLLDRLKGAKHFSKIDLRSGYHQMRIRESDILKIAFVTRYGHHEFTVVSFGLTNAPAYFMNMMNMIFMKELDQCVVVFIDDILIFSKTREEHKIVLEKLRENQLYGKFSKCDFWLEKVAFLGHVLTAEEVSVDPEKVEAVSNWKMPRNATEIRSFLGLAGYYRRFMENFSKIA
;
A
#
# COMPACT_ATOMS: atom_id res chain seq x y z
N MET A 1 0.18 -28.37 -25.26
CA MET A 1 -0.42 -27.85 -24.01
C MET A 1 0.76 -27.53 -23.12
N ASP A 2 1.22 -26.29 -23.13
CA ASP A 2 2.39 -25.87 -22.36
C ASP A 2 1.92 -25.52 -20.95
N VAL A 3 2.26 -26.38 -19.99
CA VAL A 3 1.88 -26.21 -18.58
C VAL A 3 3.01 -25.47 -17.87
N ILE A 4 2.72 -24.28 -17.34
CA ILE A 4 3.62 -23.58 -16.43
C ILE A 4 3.43 -24.19 -15.04
N LEU A 5 4.43 -24.92 -14.55
CA LEU A 5 4.45 -25.50 -13.21
C LEU A 5 5.16 -24.52 -12.26
N GLY A 6 4.45 -24.03 -11.24
CA GLY A 6 5.05 -23.21 -10.20
C GLY A 6 6.01 -24.01 -9.30
N MET A 7 6.94 -23.33 -8.63
CA MET A 7 7.94 -23.98 -7.76
C MET A 7 7.30 -24.76 -6.60
N ASP A 8 6.26 -24.22 -5.95
CA ASP A 8 5.53 -24.91 -4.89
C ASP A 8 4.89 -26.22 -5.37
N TRP A 9 4.44 -26.23 -6.63
CA TRP A 9 3.84 -27.40 -7.24
C TRP A 9 4.90 -28.48 -7.52
N LEU A 10 6.07 -28.08 -8.04
CA LEU A 10 7.19 -28.98 -8.26
C LEU A 10 7.71 -29.55 -6.93
N THR A 11 7.82 -28.72 -5.89
CA THR A 11 8.21 -29.18 -4.54
C THR A 11 7.21 -30.19 -3.98
N ARG A 12 5.90 -29.95 -4.13
CA ARG A 12 4.86 -30.86 -3.63
C ARG A 12 4.87 -32.23 -4.32
N HIS A 13 5.29 -32.30 -5.59
CA HIS A 13 5.29 -33.53 -6.38
C HIS A 13 6.70 -34.06 -6.67
N SER A 14 7.71 -33.62 -5.91
CA SER A 14 9.11 -34.00 -6.09
C SER A 14 9.56 -33.96 -7.56
N GLY A 15 9.24 -32.85 -8.23
CA GLY A 15 9.50 -32.67 -9.66
C GLY A 15 10.99 -32.55 -9.96
N VAL A 16 11.50 -33.39 -10.86
CA VAL A 16 12.90 -33.37 -11.32
C VAL A 16 12.94 -33.14 -12.82
N ILE A 17 13.62 -32.07 -13.24
CA ILE A 17 13.86 -31.77 -14.65
C ILE A 17 15.22 -32.35 -15.04
N ILE A 18 15.23 -33.34 -15.93
CA ILE A 18 16.46 -33.99 -16.40
C ILE A 18 16.76 -33.49 -17.81
N CYS A 19 17.71 -32.56 -17.93
CA CYS A 19 17.96 -31.82 -19.17
C CYS A 19 18.53 -32.68 -20.31
N LYS A 20 19.40 -33.65 -20.01
CA LYS A 20 20.06 -34.49 -21.03
C LYS A 20 19.06 -35.34 -21.84
N PRO A 21 18.16 -36.11 -21.22
CA PRO A 21 17.06 -36.79 -21.91
C PRO A 21 15.84 -35.89 -22.17
N ARG A 22 15.84 -34.64 -21.68
CA ARG A 22 14.72 -33.69 -21.75
C ARG A 22 13.42 -34.23 -21.14
N LEU A 23 13.49 -34.90 -20.00
CA LEU A 23 12.30 -35.44 -19.33
C LEU A 23 11.99 -34.68 -18.05
N VAL A 24 10.70 -34.59 -17.72
CA VAL A 24 10.24 -34.15 -16.41
C VAL A 24 9.74 -35.38 -15.67
N ARG A 25 10.34 -35.67 -14.51
CA ARG A 25 9.92 -36.75 -13.62
C ARG A 25 9.12 -36.15 -12.48
N LEU A 26 7.95 -36.72 -12.22
CA LEU A 26 7.04 -36.29 -11.17
C LEU A 26 6.72 -37.49 -10.28
N THR A 27 6.52 -37.25 -8.99
CA THR A 27 6.03 -38.26 -8.06
C THR A 27 4.55 -37.98 -7.79
N HIS A 28 3.69 -38.90 -8.21
CA HIS A 28 2.27 -38.87 -7.90
C HIS A 28 2.07 -38.98 -6.37
N PRO A 29 1.03 -38.38 -5.77
CA PRO A 29 0.75 -38.50 -4.34
C PRO A 29 0.63 -39.95 -3.83
N GLY A 30 0.30 -40.89 -4.72
CA GLY A 30 0.29 -42.34 -4.45
C GLY A 30 1.66 -43.04 -4.55
N GLY A 31 2.77 -42.30 -4.65
CA GLY A 31 4.14 -42.83 -4.72
C GLY A 31 4.60 -43.33 -6.10
N GLN A 32 3.74 -43.30 -7.12
CA GLN A 32 4.11 -43.67 -8.49
C GLN A 32 4.92 -42.56 -9.17
N LEU A 33 5.99 -42.96 -9.86
CA LEU A 33 6.78 -42.04 -10.70
C LEU A 33 6.12 -41.92 -12.08
N VAL A 34 5.94 -40.69 -12.53
CA VAL A 34 5.44 -40.34 -13.87
C VAL A 34 6.56 -39.62 -14.61
N GLU A 35 6.90 -40.11 -15.79
CA GLU A 35 7.88 -39.48 -16.67
C GLU A 35 7.17 -38.88 -17.89
N PHE A 36 7.36 -37.58 -18.09
CA PHE A 36 6.84 -36.87 -19.25
C PHE A 36 8.00 -36.47 -20.16
N VAL A 37 7.90 -36.88 -21.42
CA VAL A 37 8.83 -36.49 -22.49
C VAL A 37 8.09 -35.54 -23.43
N PRO A 38 8.48 -34.26 -23.52
CA PRO A 38 7.83 -33.29 -24.39
C PRO A 38 8.07 -33.64 -25.87
N VAL A 39 7.04 -33.44 -26.68
CA VAL A 39 7.11 -33.57 -28.14
C VAL A 39 8.06 -32.50 -28.69
N ARG A 40 8.91 -32.87 -29.65
CA ARG A 40 9.88 -31.94 -30.28
C ARG A 40 9.14 -30.81 -30.99
N SER A 41 9.20 -29.60 -30.45
CA SER A 41 8.98 -28.37 -31.21
C SER A 41 10.32 -27.86 -31.75
N PRO A 42 10.41 -27.44 -33.02
CA PRO A 42 11.61 -26.78 -33.56
C PRO A 42 11.82 -25.35 -33.01
N THR A 43 10.84 -24.81 -32.28
CA THR A 43 10.90 -23.49 -31.65
C THR A 43 11.06 -23.61 -30.15
N SER A 44 12.08 -22.93 -29.60
CA SER A 44 12.28 -22.78 -28.16
C SER A 44 11.86 -21.37 -27.77
N TYR A 45 10.91 -21.26 -26.84
CA TYR A 45 10.47 -19.99 -26.27
C TYR A 45 11.05 -19.87 -24.86
N LEU A 46 11.76 -18.79 -24.58
CA LEU A 46 12.15 -18.43 -23.22
C LEU A 46 11.04 -17.55 -22.64
N HIS A 47 10.19 -18.11 -21.79
CA HIS A 47 9.31 -17.30 -20.94
C HIS A 47 10.12 -16.87 -19.71
N SER A 48 10.91 -15.80 -19.86
CA SER A 48 11.54 -15.13 -18.73
C SER A 48 10.47 -14.30 -18.00
N LEU A 49 10.24 -14.60 -16.73
CA LEU A 49 9.70 -13.62 -15.81
C LEU A 49 10.85 -12.65 -15.52
N VAL A 50 10.95 -11.56 -16.29
CA VAL A 50 11.92 -10.50 -16.00
C VAL A 50 11.47 -9.85 -14.69
N THR A 51 12.03 -10.29 -13.57
CA THR A 51 11.95 -9.55 -12.32
C THR A 51 12.83 -8.31 -12.50
N LYS A 52 12.21 -7.14 -12.71
CA LYS A 52 12.95 -5.88 -12.65
C LYS A 52 13.58 -5.79 -11.27
N SER A 53 14.90 -5.60 -11.21
CA SER A 53 15.61 -5.23 -10.00
C SER A 53 15.75 -3.71 -9.92
N VAL A 54 16.07 -3.16 -8.74
CA VAL A 54 16.28 -1.71 -8.58
C VAL A 54 17.47 -1.26 -9.44
N GLU A 55 18.48 -2.12 -9.54
CA GLU A 55 19.72 -1.92 -10.26
C GLU A 55 19.50 -1.79 -11.78
N ASP A 56 18.43 -2.39 -12.30
CA ASP A 56 18.06 -2.33 -13.72
C ASP A 56 17.43 -0.99 -14.12
N VAL A 57 17.02 -0.16 -13.16
CA VAL A 57 16.28 1.08 -13.41
C VAL A 57 17.22 2.29 -13.24
N PRO A 58 17.64 2.97 -14.32
CA PRO A 58 18.70 3.99 -14.26
C PRO A 58 18.46 5.15 -13.27
N VAL A 59 17.20 5.51 -13.03
CA VAL A 59 16.84 6.62 -12.13
C VAL A 59 16.93 6.24 -10.64
N VAL A 60 16.76 4.97 -10.29
CA VAL A 60 16.77 4.48 -8.89
C VAL A 60 17.90 3.50 -8.58
N ARG A 61 18.72 3.09 -9.56
CA ARG A 61 19.84 2.16 -9.36
C ARG A 61 20.82 2.58 -8.26
N GLU A 62 20.91 3.88 -7.97
CA GLU A 62 21.77 4.48 -6.94
C GLU A 62 21.09 4.52 -5.56
N TYR A 63 19.84 4.06 -5.45
CA TYR A 63 18.96 4.12 -4.28
C TYR A 63 18.37 2.76 -3.84
N PRO A 64 19.11 1.63 -3.88
CA PRO A 64 18.57 0.34 -3.44
C PRO A 64 18.13 0.35 -1.96
N ASP A 65 18.78 1.17 -1.14
CA ASP A 65 18.48 1.39 0.28
C ASP A 65 17.11 2.03 0.53
N VAL A 66 16.56 2.77 -0.44
CA VAL A 66 15.21 3.36 -0.37
C VAL A 66 14.13 2.31 -0.65
N PHE A 67 14.50 1.18 -1.26
CA PHE A 67 13.57 0.13 -1.67
C PHE A 67 13.87 -1.24 -1.05
N PRO A 68 14.00 -1.35 0.29
CA PRO A 68 14.31 -2.62 0.91
C PRO A 68 13.12 -3.59 0.80
N GLU A 69 13.42 -4.89 0.85
CA GLU A 69 12.37 -5.92 0.89
C GLU A 69 11.57 -5.89 2.19
N GLU A 70 12.22 -5.50 3.29
CA GLU A 70 11.60 -5.31 4.59
C GLU A 70 12.00 -3.97 5.21
N LEU A 71 11.13 -3.41 6.05
CA LEU A 71 11.47 -2.19 6.78
C LEU A 71 12.59 -2.51 7.79
N PRO A 72 13.65 -1.69 7.89
CA PRO A 72 14.83 -1.98 8.71
C PRO A 72 14.61 -1.87 10.22
N GLY A 73 13.36 -1.66 10.66
CA GLY A 73 12.97 -1.49 12.05
C GLY A 73 12.12 -0.24 12.24
N LEU A 74 12.23 0.36 13.43
CA LEU A 74 11.49 1.56 13.78
C LEU A 74 11.91 2.77 12.93
N PRO A 75 10.96 3.58 12.43
CA PRO A 75 11.28 4.82 11.74
C PRO A 75 12.05 5.78 12.66
N PRO A 76 12.82 6.75 12.14
CA PRO A 76 13.48 7.76 12.98
C PRO A 76 12.46 8.63 13.74
N VAL A 77 12.91 9.24 14.84
CA VAL A 77 12.15 10.31 15.50
C VAL A 77 12.19 11.53 14.58
N ARG A 78 11.02 12.11 14.30
CA ARG A 78 10.86 13.28 13.42
C ARG A 78 10.22 14.42 14.19
N ALA A 79 10.23 15.62 13.60
CA ALA A 79 9.60 16.80 14.18
C ALA A 79 8.08 16.64 14.40
N ILE A 80 7.45 15.72 13.67
CA ILE A 80 6.05 15.36 13.84
C ILE A 80 5.92 13.90 14.26
N GLU A 81 5.20 13.69 15.36
CA GLU A 81 4.78 12.40 15.85
C GLU A 81 3.26 12.30 15.79
N PHE A 82 2.73 11.10 15.63
CA PHE A 82 1.30 10.90 15.59
C PHE A 82 0.71 11.01 16.99
N ALA A 83 -0.10 12.05 17.20
CA ALA A 83 -0.75 12.33 18.47
C ALA A 83 -2.24 11.96 18.43
N ILE A 84 -2.74 11.49 19.58
CA ILE A 84 -4.12 11.07 19.81
C ILE A 84 -4.71 11.94 20.90
N ASP A 85 -5.20 13.09 20.47
CA ASP A 85 -5.88 14.04 21.35
C ASP A 85 -7.33 13.59 21.55
N LEU A 86 -7.70 13.35 22.80
CA LEU A 86 -9.01 12.84 23.18
C LEU A 86 -9.90 13.98 23.68
N ILE A 87 -11.21 13.80 23.60
CA ILE A 87 -12.18 14.70 24.23
C ILE A 87 -11.90 14.76 25.75
N LEU A 88 -11.95 15.96 26.33
CA LEU A 88 -11.69 16.16 27.76
C LEU A 88 -12.61 15.28 28.61
N GLY A 89 -12.05 14.57 29.59
CA GLY A 89 -12.79 13.66 30.47
C GLY A 89 -12.98 12.24 29.91
N THR A 90 -12.42 11.92 28.74
CA THR A 90 -12.46 10.55 28.20
C THR A 90 -11.73 9.58 29.14
N THR A 91 -12.42 8.51 29.53
CA THR A 91 -11.83 7.39 30.26
C THR A 91 -11.36 6.29 29.30
N PRO A 92 -10.42 5.41 29.71
CA PRO A 92 -10.00 4.29 28.88
C PRO A 92 -11.15 3.40 28.41
N ILE A 93 -11.07 2.98 27.14
CA ILE A 93 -12.05 2.09 26.51
C ILE A 93 -11.38 0.73 26.32
N ALA A 94 -11.94 -0.30 26.94
CA ALA A 94 -11.48 -1.69 26.83
C ALA A 94 -12.63 -2.58 26.34
N LYS A 95 -12.37 -3.30 25.25
CA LYS A 95 -13.29 -4.25 24.62
C LYS A 95 -12.66 -5.64 24.63
N ALA A 96 -13.47 -6.67 24.79
CA ALA A 96 -13.01 -8.05 24.71
C ALA A 96 -12.55 -8.39 23.28
N PRO A 97 -11.56 -9.30 23.10
CA PRO A 97 -11.17 -9.79 21.78
C PRO A 97 -12.36 -10.43 21.05
N TYR A 98 -12.41 -10.27 19.73
CA TYR A 98 -13.38 -11.00 18.91
C TYR A 98 -13.04 -12.48 18.86
N ILE A 99 -14.09 -13.32 18.75
CA ILE A 99 -13.93 -14.75 18.54
C ILE A 99 -13.39 -14.97 17.12
N MET A 100 -12.27 -15.68 17.03
CA MET A 100 -11.64 -16.08 15.77
C MET A 100 -11.69 -17.60 15.62
N PHE A 101 -11.49 -18.10 14.40
CA PHE A 101 -11.55 -19.53 14.09
C PHE A 101 -10.26 -20.05 13.46
N GLY A 102 -9.75 -21.18 13.96
CA GLY A 102 -8.67 -21.98 13.36
C GLY A 102 -7.54 -21.17 12.70
N LYS A 103 -7.57 -21.10 11.37
CA LYS A 103 -6.58 -20.39 10.53
C LYS A 103 -6.37 -18.92 10.90
N GLU A 104 -7.38 -18.25 11.44
CA GLU A 104 -7.25 -16.86 11.89
C GLU A 104 -6.36 -16.74 13.13
N TYR A 105 -6.34 -17.75 14.02
CA TYR A 105 -5.42 -17.75 15.16
C TYR A 105 -3.98 -17.98 14.75
N ASP A 106 -3.75 -18.90 13.80
CA ASP A 106 -2.41 -19.17 13.28
C ASP A 106 -1.84 -17.91 12.60
N GLU A 107 -2.66 -17.23 11.80
CA GLU A 107 -2.27 -15.98 11.15
C GLU A 107 -2.09 -14.84 12.16
N LEU A 108 -2.96 -14.73 13.17
CA LEU A 108 -2.83 -13.73 14.22
C LEU A 108 -1.49 -13.89 14.94
N LYS A 109 -1.16 -15.12 15.36
CA LYS A 109 0.10 -15.39 16.04
C LYS A 109 1.29 -15.03 15.17
N LYS A 110 1.28 -15.46 13.90
CA LYS A 110 2.32 -15.12 12.93
C LYS A 110 2.52 -13.60 12.79
N GLN A 111 1.44 -12.83 12.58
CA GLN A 111 1.54 -11.37 12.44
C GLN A 111 1.97 -10.69 13.75
N LEU A 112 1.56 -11.20 14.91
CA LEU A 112 2.04 -10.69 16.20
C LEU A 112 3.55 -10.89 16.36
N ASP A 113 4.05 -12.10 16.11
CA ASP A 113 5.48 -12.43 16.22
C ASP A 113 6.31 -11.53 15.28
N GLU A 114 5.88 -11.37 14.01
CA GLU A 114 6.53 -10.48 13.04
C GLU A 114 6.54 -9.00 13.49
N LEU A 115 5.46 -8.52 14.10
CA LEU A 115 5.36 -7.13 14.56
C LEU A 115 6.18 -6.89 15.83
N LEU A 116 6.25 -7.87 16.73
CA LEU A 116 7.09 -7.84 17.93
C LEU A 116 8.58 -7.84 17.56
N GLU A 117 8.99 -8.72 16.64
CA GLU A 117 10.37 -8.79 16.15
C GLU A 117 10.82 -7.47 15.52
N LYS A 118 9.92 -6.80 14.79
CA LYS A 118 10.18 -5.49 14.18
C LYS A 118 10.13 -4.32 15.18
N GLY A 119 9.70 -4.57 16.41
CA GLY A 119 9.48 -3.53 17.44
C GLY A 119 8.31 -2.60 17.15
N PHE A 120 7.46 -2.92 16.16
CA PHE A 120 6.27 -2.14 15.81
C PHE A 120 5.16 -2.26 16.85
N ILE A 121 5.17 -3.33 17.61
CA ILE A 121 4.36 -3.50 18.81
C ILE A 121 5.24 -3.92 19.99
N ARG A 122 4.74 -3.69 21.21
CA ARG A 122 5.31 -4.20 22.45
C ARG A 122 4.19 -4.67 23.39
N ASP A 123 4.53 -5.48 24.38
CA ASP A 123 3.57 -5.86 25.42
C ASP A 123 3.06 -4.63 26.17
N SER A 124 1.76 -4.64 26.49
CA SER A 124 1.08 -3.52 27.10
C SER A 124 0.40 -3.91 28.41
N VAL A 125 0.47 -3.02 29.38
CA VAL A 125 -0.34 -3.05 30.62
C VAL A 125 -1.40 -1.93 30.61
N SER A 126 -1.70 -1.40 29.43
CA SER A 126 -2.60 -0.26 29.27
C SER A 126 -4.02 -0.59 29.75
N PRO A 127 -4.76 0.37 30.33
CA PRO A 127 -6.18 0.22 30.62
C PRO A 127 -7.08 0.31 29.37
N TRP A 128 -6.51 0.66 28.22
CA TRP A 128 -7.21 0.65 26.92
C TRP A 128 -7.13 -0.74 26.31
N GLY A 129 -8.04 -1.07 25.38
CA GLY A 129 -7.96 -2.33 24.66
C GLY A 129 -8.94 -2.39 23.51
N ALA A 130 -8.44 -2.27 22.28
CA ALA A 130 -9.23 -2.48 21.07
C ALA A 130 -9.11 -3.93 20.57
N PRO A 131 -10.19 -4.55 20.05
CA PRO A 131 -10.10 -5.90 19.50
C PRO A 131 -9.47 -5.91 18.12
N VAL A 132 -8.87 -7.04 17.76
CA VAL A 132 -8.32 -7.30 16.42
C VAL A 132 -9.41 -7.82 15.49
N LEU A 133 -9.38 -7.37 14.22
CA LEU A 133 -10.17 -7.92 13.12
C LEU A 133 -9.30 -8.20 11.89
N PHE A 134 -9.73 -9.12 11.04
CA PHE A 134 -9.06 -9.42 9.79
C PHE A 134 -9.80 -8.83 8.58
N VAL A 135 -9.05 -8.24 7.66
CA VAL A 135 -9.57 -7.76 6.37
C VAL A 135 -8.89 -8.54 5.25
N LYS A 136 -9.68 -9.08 4.33
CA LYS A 136 -9.17 -9.73 3.12
C LYS A 136 -8.62 -8.68 2.14
N LYS A 137 -7.39 -8.87 1.70
CA LYS A 137 -6.80 -8.12 0.57
C LYS A 137 -7.29 -8.71 -0.76
N LYS A 138 -7.09 -7.96 -1.84
CA LYS A 138 -7.44 -8.38 -3.21
C LYS A 138 -6.68 -9.65 -3.65
N ASP A 139 -5.47 -9.85 -3.15
CA ASP A 139 -4.63 -11.02 -3.41
C ASP A 139 -5.05 -12.27 -2.60
N GLY A 140 -6.12 -12.19 -1.81
CA GLY A 140 -6.62 -13.29 -0.98
C GLY A 140 -5.92 -13.41 0.39
N THR A 141 -4.83 -12.68 0.63
CA THR A 141 -4.19 -12.63 1.95
C THR A 141 -5.07 -11.88 2.95
N ILE A 142 -4.93 -12.17 4.24
CA ILE A 142 -5.65 -11.46 5.31
C ILE A 142 -4.71 -10.52 6.05
N ARG A 143 -5.20 -9.32 6.37
CA ARG A 143 -4.45 -8.28 7.09
C ARG A 143 -5.05 -8.08 8.46
N MET A 144 -4.22 -8.19 9.49
CA MET A 144 -4.58 -7.78 10.84
C MET A 144 -4.85 -6.27 10.87
N CYS A 145 -6.02 -5.88 11.38
CA CYS A 145 -6.38 -4.49 11.64
C CYS A 145 -6.91 -4.39 13.06
N ILE A 146 -6.71 -3.24 13.70
CA ILE A 146 -7.24 -3.00 15.04
C ILE A 146 -8.52 -2.19 14.92
N ASP A 147 -9.55 -2.61 15.64
CA ASP A 147 -10.83 -1.93 15.64
C ASP A 147 -10.83 -0.69 16.55
N TYR A 148 -10.22 0.39 16.07
CA TYR A 148 -10.20 1.66 16.77
C TYR A 148 -11.49 2.47 16.64
N ARG A 149 -12.64 1.90 16.22
CA ARG A 149 -13.88 2.68 16.03
C ARG A 149 -14.29 3.49 17.26
N ASP A 150 -14.20 2.91 18.45
CA ASP A 150 -14.55 3.62 19.69
C ASP A 150 -13.53 4.69 20.05
N LEU A 151 -12.24 4.35 19.96
CA LEU A 151 -11.15 5.31 20.17
C LEU A 151 -11.28 6.51 19.21
N ASN A 152 -11.58 6.24 17.95
CA ASN A 152 -11.80 7.23 16.92
C ASN A 152 -13.01 8.13 17.21
N ALA A 153 -14.07 7.59 17.83
CA ALA A 153 -15.25 8.37 18.19
C ALA A 153 -14.96 9.43 19.26
N VAL A 154 -14.01 9.14 20.16
CA VAL A 154 -13.57 10.04 21.24
C VAL A 154 -12.28 10.82 20.92
N THR A 155 -11.71 10.59 19.75
CA THR A 155 -10.53 11.33 19.26
C THR A 155 -10.96 12.64 18.60
N ILE A 156 -10.30 13.74 18.96
CA ILE A 156 -10.51 15.05 18.34
C ILE A 156 -10.03 14.96 16.88
N LYS A 157 -10.96 15.20 15.95
CA LYS A 157 -10.70 15.05 14.51
C LYS A 157 -9.81 16.17 14.00
N ASN A 158 -8.68 15.79 13.41
CA ASN A 158 -7.80 16.73 12.73
C ASN A 158 -8.39 17.07 11.35
N LYS A 159 -8.62 18.35 11.09
CA LYS A 159 -9.09 18.87 9.79
C LYS A 159 -7.92 19.39 8.96
N TYR A 160 -6.84 18.60 8.86
CA TYR A 160 -5.72 18.95 8.01
C TYR A 160 -6.20 19.07 6.56
N PRO A 161 -5.86 20.15 5.84
CA PRO A 161 -6.30 20.32 4.47
C PRO A 161 -5.61 19.29 3.58
N LEU A 162 -6.40 18.34 3.06
CA LEU A 162 -5.93 17.49 1.98
C LEU A 162 -5.96 18.31 0.68
N PRO A 163 -4.88 18.28 -0.12
CA PRO A 163 -4.86 18.98 -1.39
C PRO A 163 -5.97 18.45 -2.30
N ARG A 164 -6.60 19.35 -3.06
CA ARG A 164 -7.56 18.91 -4.07
C ARG A 164 -6.79 18.32 -5.23
N ILE A 165 -7.31 17.22 -5.74
CA ILE A 165 -6.65 16.47 -6.81
C ILE A 165 -6.54 17.32 -8.07
N ASP A 166 -7.56 18.11 -8.40
CA ASP A 166 -7.51 19.10 -9.49
C ASP A 166 -6.32 20.08 -9.36
N ASP A 167 -6.07 20.59 -8.15
CA ASP A 167 -4.98 21.53 -7.89
C ASP A 167 -3.61 20.86 -8.09
N LEU A 168 -3.49 19.60 -7.67
CA LEU A 168 -2.29 18.78 -7.86
C LEU A 168 -2.02 18.52 -9.35
N LEU A 169 -3.08 18.26 -10.11
CA LEU A 169 -3.00 17.92 -11.53
C LEU A 169 -2.63 19.12 -12.40
N ASP A 170 -3.13 20.32 -12.08
CA ASP A 170 -2.84 21.53 -12.86
C ASP A 170 -1.34 21.93 -12.81
N ARG A 171 -0.61 21.47 -11.79
CA ARG A 171 0.84 21.71 -11.62
C ARG A 171 1.72 20.85 -12.50
N LEU A 172 1.17 19.77 -13.08
CA LEU A 172 1.94 18.80 -13.86
C LEU A 172 2.27 19.27 -15.29
N LYS A 173 1.76 20.44 -15.71
CA LYS A 173 1.94 20.97 -17.07
C LYS A 173 3.42 21.18 -17.41
N GLY A 174 3.87 20.50 -18.46
CA GLY A 174 5.24 20.60 -18.97
C GLY A 174 6.24 19.64 -18.33
N ALA A 175 5.78 18.71 -17.47
CA ALA A 175 6.56 17.54 -17.10
C ALA A 175 6.74 16.62 -18.32
N LYS A 176 7.86 15.90 -18.39
CA LYS A 176 8.12 14.92 -19.47
C LYS A 176 8.14 13.48 -18.96
N HIS A 177 8.61 13.31 -17.74
CA HIS A 177 8.80 12.00 -17.12
C HIS A 177 8.16 11.98 -15.75
N PHE A 178 7.57 10.83 -15.43
CA PHE A 178 6.84 10.58 -14.21
C PHE A 178 7.37 9.30 -13.53
N SER A 179 7.44 9.33 -12.20
CA SER A 179 7.60 8.11 -11.40
C SER A 179 6.58 8.11 -10.28
N LYS A 180 6.00 6.95 -10.00
CA LYS A 180 5.09 6.73 -8.90
C LYS A 180 5.78 5.87 -7.85
N ILE A 181 5.81 6.35 -6.61
CA ILE A 181 6.37 5.64 -5.46
C ILE A 181 5.21 5.32 -4.50
N ASP A 182 4.98 4.02 -4.26
CA ASP A 182 4.09 3.48 -3.21
C ASP A 182 4.96 3.15 -1.99
N LEU A 183 4.68 3.79 -0.85
CA LEU A 183 5.46 3.56 0.36
C LEU A 183 5.14 2.19 0.98
N ARG A 184 6.19 1.44 1.35
CA ARG A 184 6.05 0.13 1.97
C ARG A 184 5.45 0.29 3.36
N SER A 185 4.22 -0.20 3.54
CA SER A 185 3.49 -0.06 4.81
C SER A 185 3.51 1.39 5.32
N GLY A 186 3.17 2.35 4.46
CA GLY A 186 3.39 3.79 4.68
C GLY A 186 3.17 4.27 6.12
N TYR A 187 2.02 3.96 6.73
CA TYR A 187 1.73 4.37 8.13
C TYR A 187 2.72 3.83 9.17
N HIS A 188 3.23 2.60 9.02
CA HIS A 188 4.21 2.03 9.96
C HIS A 188 5.55 2.81 9.94
N GLN A 189 5.77 3.68 8.95
CA GLN A 189 6.95 4.54 8.87
C GLN A 189 6.80 5.85 9.66
N MET A 190 5.70 6.04 10.39
CA MET A 190 5.47 7.16 11.31
C MET A 190 5.34 6.67 12.74
N ARG A 191 6.02 7.34 13.70
CA ARG A 191 5.93 7.02 15.13
C ARG A 191 4.67 7.57 15.77
N ILE A 192 4.18 6.85 16.78
CA ILE A 192 3.19 7.36 17.73
C ILE A 192 3.93 8.18 18.80
N ARG A 193 3.35 9.30 19.23
CA ARG A 193 3.84 10.08 20.37
C ARG A 193 3.88 9.18 21.62
N GLU A 194 5.01 9.11 22.32
CA GLU A 194 5.21 8.13 23.41
C GLU A 194 4.10 8.17 24.47
N SER A 195 3.61 9.37 24.83
CA SER A 195 2.52 9.55 25.81
C SER A 195 1.16 8.99 25.37
N ASP A 196 1.00 8.69 24.08
CA ASP A 196 -0.25 8.22 23.48
C ASP A 196 -0.22 6.74 23.10
N ILE A 197 0.94 6.08 23.17
CA ILE A 197 1.09 4.66 22.80
C ILE A 197 0.08 3.78 23.56
N LEU A 198 -0.09 4.04 24.86
CA LEU A 198 -1.05 3.29 25.69
C LEU A 198 -2.49 3.37 25.17
N LYS A 199 -2.88 4.44 24.47
CA LYS A 199 -4.26 4.64 23.98
C LYS A 199 -4.61 3.72 22.83
N ILE A 200 -3.60 3.23 22.11
CA ILE A 200 -3.78 2.33 20.95
C ILE A 200 -3.51 0.88 21.27
N ALA A 201 -3.48 0.54 22.56
CA ALA A 201 -3.37 -0.83 22.99
C ALA A 201 -4.54 -1.68 22.47
N PHE A 202 -4.23 -2.92 22.14
CA PHE A 202 -5.15 -3.87 21.53
C PHE A 202 -5.01 -5.25 22.16
N VAL A 203 -6.15 -5.90 22.30
CA VAL A 203 -6.28 -7.17 23.01
C VAL A 203 -6.40 -8.32 22.03
N THR A 204 -5.73 -9.41 22.37
CA THR A 204 -5.79 -10.66 21.62
C THR A 204 -5.94 -11.83 22.60
N ARG A 205 -6.13 -13.05 22.06
CA ARG A 205 -6.05 -14.27 22.86
C ARG A 205 -4.66 -14.50 23.46
N TYR A 206 -3.61 -13.96 22.84
CA TYR A 206 -2.21 -14.21 23.21
C TYR A 206 -1.63 -13.15 24.14
N GLY A 207 -2.40 -12.10 24.46
CA GLY A 207 -1.96 -11.04 25.34
C GLY A 207 -2.47 -9.68 24.92
N HIS A 208 -1.90 -8.68 25.57
CA HIS A 208 -2.20 -7.28 25.36
C HIS A 208 -0.96 -6.59 24.80
N HIS A 209 -1.11 -5.91 23.67
CA HIS A 209 0.00 -5.26 22.99
C HIS A 209 -0.37 -3.84 22.58
N GLU A 210 0.62 -2.99 22.38
CA GLU A 210 0.46 -1.61 21.92
C GLU A 210 1.40 -1.33 20.76
N PHE A 211 0.90 -0.59 19.76
CA PHE A 211 1.70 -0.17 18.63
C PHE A 211 2.61 1.01 19.00
N THR A 212 3.84 1.01 18.49
CA THR A 212 4.81 2.11 18.62
C THR A 212 4.85 2.99 17.37
N VAL A 213 4.27 2.49 16.27
CA VAL A 213 4.13 3.15 14.97
C VAL A 213 2.66 3.26 14.58
N VAL A 214 2.33 4.15 13.65
CA VAL A 214 0.93 4.34 13.20
C VAL A 214 0.41 3.07 12.55
N SER A 215 -0.63 2.49 13.13
CA SER A 215 -1.31 1.31 12.61
C SER A 215 -2.57 1.66 11.83
N PHE A 216 -3.07 0.72 11.04
CA PHE A 216 -4.32 0.90 10.30
C PHE A 216 -5.52 1.02 11.25
N GLY A 217 -6.43 1.95 10.92
CA GLY A 217 -7.70 2.13 11.63
C GLY A 217 -7.79 3.44 12.42
N LEU A 218 -6.70 4.18 12.59
CA LEU A 218 -6.70 5.46 13.31
C LEU A 218 -7.24 6.62 12.43
N THR A 219 -8.21 7.38 12.93
CA THR A 219 -8.94 8.40 12.13
C THR A 219 -8.06 9.53 11.59
N ASN A 220 -7.07 9.97 12.36
CA ASN A 220 -6.22 11.10 11.94
C ASN A 220 -4.96 10.66 11.16
N ALA A 221 -4.75 9.35 10.93
CA ALA A 221 -3.55 8.83 10.28
C ALA A 221 -3.25 9.49 8.92
N PRO A 222 -4.22 9.65 7.99
CA PRO A 222 -3.96 10.32 6.72
C PRO A 222 -3.52 11.79 6.89
N ALA A 223 -4.13 12.51 7.83
CA ALA A 223 -3.85 13.92 8.08
C ALA A 223 -2.42 14.14 8.61
N TYR A 224 -2.01 13.33 9.59
CA TYR A 224 -0.66 13.38 10.13
C TYR A 224 0.39 12.94 9.11
N PHE A 225 0.09 11.90 8.33
CA PHE A 225 0.99 11.42 7.29
C PHE A 225 1.19 12.48 6.20
N MET A 226 0.10 13.13 5.76
CA MET A 226 0.19 14.26 4.83
C MET A 226 0.98 15.43 5.40
N ASN A 227 0.80 15.76 6.68
CA ASN A 227 1.58 16.83 7.31
C ASN A 227 3.07 16.49 7.34
N MET A 228 3.43 15.24 7.68
CA MET A 228 4.82 14.77 7.63
C MET A 228 5.40 14.89 6.22
N MET A 229 4.66 14.42 5.21
CA MET A 229 5.11 14.50 3.83
C MET A 229 5.26 15.94 3.34
N ASN A 230 4.34 16.82 3.70
CA ASN A 230 4.43 18.24 3.36
C ASN A 230 5.64 18.90 4.01
N MET A 231 5.97 18.56 5.27
CA MET A 231 7.18 19.07 5.92
C MET A 231 8.47 18.58 5.22
N ILE A 232 8.51 17.31 4.82
CA ILE A 232 9.67 16.70 4.15
C ILE A 232 9.88 17.31 2.76
N PHE A 233 8.81 17.40 1.98
CA PHE A 233 8.85 17.82 0.57
C PHE A 233 8.51 19.29 0.35
N MET A 234 8.44 20.12 1.40
CA MET A 234 7.90 21.49 1.32
C MET A 234 8.49 22.34 0.18
N LYS A 235 9.77 22.14 -0.15
CA LYS A 235 10.46 22.90 -1.21
C LYS A 235 10.17 22.36 -2.61
N GLU A 236 9.90 21.06 -2.72
CA GLU A 236 9.69 20.34 -3.97
C GLU A 236 8.20 20.22 -4.32
N LEU A 237 7.32 20.39 -3.33
CA LEU A 237 5.88 20.51 -3.51
C LEU A 237 5.59 21.56 -4.58
N ASP A 238 4.65 21.24 -5.48
CA ASP A 238 4.25 22.05 -6.63
C ASP A 238 5.35 22.32 -7.68
N GLN A 239 6.57 21.80 -7.50
CA GLN A 239 7.68 21.94 -8.46
C GLN A 239 7.95 20.64 -9.21
N CYS A 240 8.15 19.55 -8.47
CA CYS A 240 8.48 18.24 -9.03
C CYS A 240 7.94 17.04 -8.25
N VAL A 241 7.20 17.28 -7.16
CA VAL A 241 6.55 16.21 -6.41
C VAL A 241 5.11 16.57 -6.03
N VAL A 242 4.23 15.59 -6.18
CA VAL A 242 2.87 15.58 -5.66
C VAL A 242 2.79 14.44 -4.66
N VAL A 243 2.29 14.72 -3.45
CA VAL A 243 2.07 13.68 -2.44
C VAL A 243 0.60 13.57 -2.10
N PHE A 244 0.11 12.33 -2.03
CA PHE A 244 -1.23 12.02 -1.57
C PHE A 244 -1.20 10.79 -0.67
N ILE A 245 -1.18 11.03 0.63
CA ILE A 245 -1.03 10.02 1.68
C ILE A 245 0.23 9.19 1.42
N ASP A 246 0.10 7.91 1.09
CA ASP A 246 1.18 6.95 0.86
C ASP A 246 1.66 6.87 -0.59
N ASP A 247 0.95 7.53 -1.50
CA ASP A 247 1.30 7.64 -2.92
C ASP A 247 2.09 8.94 -3.18
N ILE A 248 3.28 8.80 -3.74
CA ILE A 248 4.14 9.92 -4.15
C ILE A 248 4.28 9.89 -5.67
N LEU A 249 3.93 10.99 -6.33
CA LEU A 249 4.17 11.20 -7.76
C LEU A 249 5.32 12.17 -7.93
N ILE A 250 6.38 11.72 -8.59
CA ILE A 250 7.49 12.55 -9.05
C ILE A 250 7.21 12.91 -10.50
N PHE A 251 7.29 14.19 -10.84
CA PHE A 251 7.16 14.66 -12.20
C PHE A 251 8.33 15.60 -12.49
N SER A 252 9.01 15.40 -13.61
CA SER A 252 10.22 16.17 -13.90
C SER A 252 10.46 16.33 -15.39
N LYS A 253 11.38 17.25 -15.70
CA LYS A 253 11.95 17.42 -17.04
C LYS A 253 13.31 16.73 -17.16
N THR A 254 14.04 16.62 -16.05
CA THR A 254 15.42 16.11 -15.99
C THR A 254 15.55 14.96 -14.98
N ARG A 255 16.64 14.18 -15.08
CA ARG A 255 16.89 13.05 -14.17
C ARG A 255 17.31 13.54 -12.79
N GLU A 256 17.98 14.67 -12.75
CA GLU A 256 18.52 15.33 -11.57
C GLU A 256 17.39 15.75 -10.62
N GLU A 257 16.32 16.34 -11.16
CA GLU A 257 15.09 16.66 -10.41
C GLU A 257 14.47 15.41 -9.77
N HIS A 258 14.46 14.28 -10.47
CA HIS A 258 13.97 13.01 -9.93
C HIS A 258 14.82 12.50 -8.76
N LYS A 259 16.15 12.63 -8.88
CA LYS A 259 17.09 12.19 -7.83
C LYS A 259 16.93 12.98 -6.54
N ILE A 260 16.60 14.28 -6.60
CA ILE A 260 16.36 15.10 -5.40
C ILE A 260 15.28 14.49 -4.50
N VAL A 261 14.18 14.02 -5.11
CA VAL A 261 13.08 13.41 -4.34
C VAL A 261 13.51 12.08 -3.72
N LEU A 262 14.27 11.26 -4.45
CA LEU A 262 14.82 10.00 -3.95
C LEU A 262 15.82 10.21 -2.80
N GLU A 263 16.66 11.25 -2.90
CA GLU A 263 17.57 11.64 -1.83
C GLU A 263 16.81 12.05 -0.57
N LYS A 264 15.72 12.82 -0.72
CA LYS A 264 14.88 13.16 0.42
C LYS A 264 14.23 11.95 1.08
N LEU A 265 13.80 10.96 0.30
CA LEU A 265 13.30 9.69 0.85
C LEU A 265 14.39 8.99 1.66
N ARG A 266 15.61 8.89 1.13
CA ARG A 266 16.76 8.33 1.85
C ARG A 266 17.06 9.08 3.14
N GLU A 267 17.24 10.40 3.07
CA GLU A 267 17.57 11.27 4.22
C GLU A 267 16.54 11.14 5.34
N ASN A 268 15.27 11.00 4.98
CA ASN A 268 14.17 10.88 5.93
C ASN A 268 13.84 9.43 6.28
N GLN A 269 14.60 8.45 5.78
CA GLN A 269 14.39 7.02 5.98
C GLN A 269 12.93 6.61 5.67
N LEU A 270 12.44 7.05 4.51
CA LEU A 270 11.17 6.65 3.94
C LEU A 270 11.41 5.62 2.83
N TYR A 271 10.70 4.50 2.92
CA TYR A 271 10.98 3.32 2.14
C TYR A 271 9.83 2.98 1.18
N GLY A 272 10.15 2.85 -0.10
CA GLY A 272 9.22 2.45 -1.15
C GLY A 272 9.09 0.93 -1.28
N LYS A 273 7.94 0.47 -1.75
CA LYS A 273 7.75 -0.92 -2.19
C LYS A 273 8.00 -1.00 -3.70
N PHE A 274 9.22 -1.39 -4.09
CA PHE A 274 9.65 -1.41 -5.50
C PHE A 274 8.67 -2.12 -6.44
N SER A 275 8.13 -3.27 -6.02
CA SER A 275 7.16 -4.06 -6.81
C SER A 275 5.82 -3.35 -7.10
N LYS A 276 5.57 -2.19 -6.49
CA LYS A 276 4.41 -1.34 -6.73
C LYS A 276 4.77 0.05 -7.25
N CYS A 277 6.06 0.33 -7.43
CA CYS A 277 6.53 1.60 -7.93
C CYS A 277 6.70 1.53 -9.45
N ASP A 278 6.49 2.66 -10.10
CA ASP A 278 6.70 2.85 -11.52
C ASP A 278 7.72 3.98 -11.73
N PHE A 279 8.66 3.81 -12.66
CA PHE A 279 9.76 4.74 -12.80
C PHE A 279 9.96 5.21 -14.24
N TRP A 280 10.25 6.50 -14.38
CA TRP A 280 10.69 7.14 -15.62
C TRP A 280 9.74 6.89 -16.81
N LEU A 281 8.44 7.02 -16.57
CA LEU A 281 7.39 6.82 -17.57
C LEU A 281 7.03 8.14 -18.25
N GLU A 282 6.64 8.11 -19.52
CA GLU A 282 6.04 9.26 -20.21
C GLU A 282 4.54 9.40 -19.91
N LYS A 283 3.93 8.31 -19.45
CA LYS A 283 2.51 8.21 -19.09
C LYS A 283 2.34 7.41 -17.81
N VAL A 284 1.58 7.93 -16.84
CA VAL A 284 1.35 7.26 -15.55
C VAL A 284 -0.09 7.39 -15.09
N ALA A 285 -0.62 6.34 -14.46
CA ALA A 285 -1.91 6.40 -13.78
C ALA A 285 -1.73 6.83 -12.32
N PHE A 286 -2.36 7.93 -11.91
CA PHE A 286 -2.26 8.50 -10.58
C PHE A 286 -3.61 9.08 -10.14
N LEU A 287 -4.07 8.71 -8.94
CA LEU A 287 -5.34 9.17 -8.34
C LEU A 287 -6.56 9.07 -9.29
N GLY A 288 -6.66 7.99 -10.08
CA GLY A 288 -7.78 7.79 -11.02
C GLY A 288 -7.70 8.64 -12.30
N HIS A 289 -6.58 9.31 -12.53
CA HIS A 289 -6.27 10.03 -13.75
C HIS A 289 -5.07 9.41 -14.44
N VAL A 290 -4.97 9.66 -15.73
CA VAL A 290 -3.85 9.28 -16.57
C VAL A 290 -3.12 10.57 -16.97
N LEU A 291 -1.84 10.62 -16.63
CA LEU A 291 -0.99 11.78 -16.79
C LEU A 291 -0.04 11.55 -17.95
N THR A 292 0.04 12.52 -18.86
CA THR A 292 1.05 12.58 -19.92
C THR A 292 1.73 13.94 -19.90
N ALA A 293 2.73 14.14 -20.76
CA ALA A 293 3.39 15.44 -20.91
C ALA A 293 2.44 16.55 -21.42
N GLU A 294 1.38 16.16 -22.12
CA GLU A 294 0.49 17.07 -22.87
C GLU A 294 -0.85 17.26 -22.17
N GLU A 295 -1.37 16.19 -21.55
CA GLU A 295 -2.73 16.18 -21.01
C GLU A 295 -2.87 15.39 -19.72
N VAL A 296 -3.91 15.75 -18.98
CA VAL A 296 -4.45 14.97 -17.86
C VAL A 296 -5.81 14.46 -18.31
N SER A 297 -5.96 13.14 -18.41
CA SER A 297 -7.20 12.48 -18.81
C SER A 297 -7.74 11.59 -17.70
N VAL A 298 -9.03 11.23 -17.80
CA VAL A 298 -9.65 10.26 -16.89
C VAL A 298 -9.12 8.87 -17.20
N ASP A 299 -8.84 8.07 -16.18
CA ASP A 299 -8.45 6.68 -16.35
C ASP A 299 -9.55 5.90 -17.12
N PRO A 300 -9.23 5.31 -18.29
CA PRO A 300 -10.19 4.54 -19.09
C PRO A 300 -10.89 3.43 -18.30
N GLU A 301 -10.21 2.79 -17.34
CA GLU A 301 -10.83 1.75 -16.51
C GLU A 301 -11.96 2.34 -15.63
N LYS A 302 -11.82 3.59 -15.20
CA LYS A 302 -12.85 4.30 -14.42
C LYS A 302 -14.03 4.71 -15.29
N VAL A 303 -13.76 5.12 -16.53
CA VAL A 303 -14.81 5.39 -17.53
C VAL A 303 -15.59 4.13 -17.85
N GLU A 304 -14.90 2.99 -18.03
CA GLU A 304 -15.54 1.70 -18.30
C GLU A 304 -16.37 1.23 -17.10
N ALA A 305 -15.86 1.38 -15.87
CA ALA A 305 -16.60 1.06 -14.66
C ALA A 305 -17.90 1.87 -14.52
N VAL A 306 -17.90 3.14 -14.92
CA VAL A 306 -19.11 3.99 -14.94
C VAL A 306 -20.05 3.58 -16.09
N SER A 307 -19.52 3.32 -17.28
CA SER A 307 -20.29 2.89 -18.45
C SER A 307 -21.03 1.56 -18.22
N ASN A 308 -20.38 0.65 -17.50
CA ASN A 308 -20.94 -0.65 -17.14
C ASN A 308 -21.70 -0.63 -15.79
N TRP A 309 -21.90 0.55 -15.18
CA TRP A 309 -22.53 0.67 -13.88
C TRP A 309 -24.01 0.29 -13.97
N LYS A 310 -24.44 -0.66 -13.13
CA LYS A 310 -25.84 -1.09 -13.08
C LYS A 310 -26.73 0.02 -12.57
N MET A 311 -27.91 0.20 -13.17
CA MET A 311 -28.86 1.23 -12.78
C MET A 311 -29.11 1.21 -11.25
N PRO A 312 -28.79 2.30 -10.52
CA PRO A 312 -28.97 2.37 -9.07
C PRO A 312 -30.43 2.16 -8.67
N ARG A 313 -30.66 1.38 -7.61
CA ARG A 313 -32.00 1.02 -7.12
C ARG A 313 -32.36 1.67 -5.79
N ASN A 314 -31.40 2.27 -5.10
CA ASN A 314 -31.61 2.88 -3.78
C ASN A 314 -30.77 4.14 -3.59
N ALA A 315 -31.12 4.93 -2.58
CA ALA A 315 -30.44 6.21 -2.29
C ALA A 315 -28.95 6.06 -2.01
N THR A 316 -28.50 4.95 -1.43
CA THR A 316 -27.07 4.69 -1.17
C THR A 316 -26.31 4.48 -2.48
N GLU A 317 -26.85 3.69 -3.40
CA GLU A 317 -26.27 3.47 -4.73
C GLU A 317 -26.26 4.75 -5.56
N ILE A 318 -27.33 5.55 -5.50
CA ILE A 318 -27.40 6.85 -6.18
C ILE A 318 -26.30 7.78 -5.65
N ARG A 319 -26.16 7.91 -4.32
CA ARG A 319 -25.11 8.75 -3.72
C ARG A 319 -23.70 8.25 -4.09
N SER A 320 -23.50 6.94 -4.15
CA SER A 320 -22.23 6.34 -4.57
C SER A 320 -21.90 6.70 -6.02
N PHE A 321 -22.88 6.54 -6.93
CA PHE A 321 -22.73 6.89 -8.34
C PHE A 321 -22.45 8.39 -8.52
N LEU A 322 -23.26 9.26 -7.90
CA LEU A 322 -23.08 10.71 -7.96
C LEU A 322 -21.74 11.15 -7.34
N GLY A 323 -21.27 10.47 -6.30
CA GLY A 323 -19.94 10.71 -5.74
C GLY A 323 -18.82 10.41 -6.74
N LEU A 324 -18.89 9.27 -7.43
CA LEU A 324 -17.93 8.89 -8.46
C LEU A 324 -18.01 9.81 -9.69
N ALA A 325 -19.20 10.09 -10.19
CA ALA A 325 -19.38 10.98 -11.35
C ALA A 325 -18.96 12.42 -11.00
N GLY A 326 -19.30 12.88 -9.78
CA GLY A 326 -18.91 14.17 -9.25
C GLY A 326 -17.39 14.35 -9.12
N TYR A 327 -16.65 13.26 -8.88
CA TYR A 327 -15.18 13.27 -8.90
C TYR A 327 -14.62 13.67 -10.27
N TYR A 328 -15.25 13.23 -11.36
CA TYR A 328 -14.83 13.54 -12.74
C TYR A 328 -15.60 14.70 -13.39
N ARG A 329 -16.37 15.47 -12.61
CA ARG A 329 -17.24 16.55 -13.11
C ARG A 329 -16.54 17.56 -14.02
N ARG A 330 -15.23 17.79 -13.83
CA ARG A 330 -14.41 18.71 -14.64
C ARG A 330 -14.34 18.29 -16.12
N PHE A 331 -14.44 16.99 -16.38
CA PHE A 331 -14.40 16.41 -17.72
C PHE A 331 -15.79 16.25 -18.36
N MET A 332 -16.86 16.64 -17.64
CA MET A 332 -18.24 16.50 -18.08
C MET A 332 -18.89 17.87 -18.27
N GLU A 333 -19.27 18.18 -19.50
CA GLU A 333 -19.92 19.45 -19.80
C GLU A 333 -21.32 19.52 -19.14
N ASN A 334 -21.62 20.65 -18.49
CA ASN A 334 -22.91 20.90 -17.82
C ASN A 334 -23.30 19.87 -16.74
N PHE A 335 -22.34 19.21 -16.08
CA PHE A 335 -22.62 18.19 -15.05
C PHE A 335 -23.70 18.60 -14.04
N SER A 336 -23.65 19.84 -13.51
CA SER A 336 -24.63 20.34 -12.53
C SER A 336 -26.07 20.44 -13.04
N LYS A 337 -26.30 20.46 -14.36
CA LYS A 337 -27.65 20.44 -14.95
C LYS A 337 -28.16 19.01 -15.19
N ILE A 338 -27.24 18.05 -15.27
CA ILE A 338 -27.50 16.64 -15.58
C ILE A 338 -27.67 15.81 -14.29
N ALA A 339 -26.94 16.17 -13.23
CA ALA A 339 -26.80 15.43 -11.97
C ALA A 339 -28.01 15.52 -11.02
#